data_AF-G4FIC5-F1
#
_entry.id   AF-G4FIC5-F1
#
_cell.length_a   1.000
_cell.length_b   1.000
_cell.length_c   1.000
_cell.angle_alpha   90.00
_cell.angle_beta   90.00
_cell.angle_gamma   90.00
#
_symmetry.space_group_name_H-M   'P 1'
#
loop_
_entity.id
_entity.type
_entity.pdbx_description
1 polymer ?
#
loop_
_entity_poly.entity_id
_entity_poly.type
_entity_poly.pdbx_seq_one_letter_code
_entity_poly.pdbx_strand_id
1 'polypeptide(L)'
;MAFHLFAVAPPATFSWSPKVGLLMVLCNILAIYLGTKIFKAGEGTQLPNPKYFGGLGLEALLATTSLGHVIGFGVILGFGAAGLL
;
A
#
# COMPACT_ATOMS: atom_id res chain seq x y z
N MET A 1 -29.80 -15.83 -24.20
CA MET A 1 -29.61 -14.99 -23.00
C MET A 1 -28.19 -15.25 -22.48
N ALA A 2 -27.20 -14.52 -22.97
CA ALA A 2 -25.81 -14.70 -22.56
C ALA A 2 -25.51 -13.77 -21.38
N PHE A 3 -25.28 -14.35 -20.21
CA PHE A 3 -24.79 -13.63 -19.04
C PHE A 3 -23.31 -13.29 -19.26
N HIS A 4 -23.03 -12.06 -19.70
CA HIS A 4 -21.68 -11.51 -19.69
C HIS A 4 -21.29 -11.11 -18.26
N LEU A 5 -21.08 -12.11 -17.38
CA LEU A 5 -20.66 -11.88 -15.99
C LEU A 5 -19.18 -11.43 -15.88
N PHE A 6 -18.44 -11.48 -16.99
CA PHE A 6 -17.04 -11.08 -17.09
C PHE A 6 -16.79 -10.18 -18.29
N ALA A 7 -17.60 -9.12 -18.46
CA ALA A 7 -17.08 -7.97 -19.19
C ALA A 7 -15.91 -7.41 -18.36
N VAL A 8 -14.69 -7.89 -18.63
CA VAL A 8 -13.47 -7.22 -18.18
C VAL A 8 -13.53 -5.84 -18.81
N ALA A 9 -13.98 -4.86 -18.04
CA ALA A 9 -13.82 -3.47 -18.41
C ALA A 9 -12.34 -3.29 -18.77
N PRO A 10 -12.01 -2.60 -19.88
CA PRO A 10 -10.63 -2.35 -20.25
C PRO A 10 -9.89 -1.82 -19.01
N PRO A 11 -8.65 -2.28 -18.74
CA PRO A 11 -7.93 -1.86 -17.55
C PRO A 11 -8.03 -0.34 -17.47
N ALA A 12 -8.59 0.19 -16.38
CA ALA A 12 -8.67 1.62 -16.20
C ALA A 12 -7.24 2.15 -16.16
N THR A 13 -6.77 2.68 -17.29
CA THR A 13 -5.44 3.27 -17.40
C THR A 13 -5.56 4.68 -16.84
N PHE A 14 -5.32 4.82 -15.55
CA PHE A 14 -5.21 6.13 -14.93
C PHE A 14 -3.79 6.67 -15.13
N SER A 15 -3.68 7.92 -15.57
CA SER A 15 -2.40 8.61 -15.58
C SER A 15 -1.95 8.86 -14.15
N TRP A 16 -0.64 8.73 -13.91
CA TRP A 16 -0.07 9.11 -12.63
C TRP A 16 -0.41 10.57 -12.31
N SER A 17 -0.85 10.82 -11.08
CA SER A 17 -1.14 12.16 -10.57
C SER A 17 -0.75 12.26 -9.09
N PRO A 18 -0.61 13.47 -8.55
CA PRO A 18 -0.34 13.66 -7.12
C PRO A 18 -1.39 12.99 -6.21
N LYS A 19 -2.66 12.86 -6.65
CA LYS A 19 -3.70 12.15 -5.89
C LYS A 19 -3.39 10.66 -5.74
N VAL A 20 -2.91 10.03 -6.82
CA VAL A 20 -2.48 8.61 -6.81
C VAL A 20 -1.32 8.42 -5.84
N GLY A 21 -0.33 9.32 -5.88
CA GLY A 21 0.80 9.31 -4.96
C GLY A 21 0.37 9.47 -3.49
N LEU A 22 -0.55 10.39 -3.22
CA LEU A 22 -1.09 10.59 -1.87
C LEU A 22 -1.77 9.32 -1.34
N LEU A 23 -2.60 8.68 -2.17
CA LEU A 23 -3.32 7.46 -1.78
C LEU A 23 -2.34 6.31 -1.45
N MET A 24 -1.29 6.15 -2.28
CA MET A 24 -0.23 5.17 -2.02
C MET A 24 0.49 5.41 -0.69
N VAL A 25 0.85 6.66 -0.40
CA VAL A 25 1.53 7.04 0.84
C VAL A 25 0.64 6.74 2.05
N LEU A 26 -0.67 7.06 1.98
CA LEU A 26 -1.62 6.75 3.05
C LEU A 26 -1.72 5.24 3.31
N CYS A 27 -1.78 4.41 2.25
CA CYS A 27 -1.78 2.96 2.38
C CYS A 27 -0.48 2.43 3.03
N ASN A 28 0.68 3.01 2.68
CA ASN A 28 1.96 2.64 3.31
C ASN A 28 2.01 3.05 4.78
N ILE A 29 1.55 4.25 5.15
CA ILE A 29 1.49 4.69 6.56
C ILE A 29 0.63 3.74 7.39
N LEU A 30 -0.53 3.35 6.88
CA LEU A 30 -1.40 2.38 7.55
C LEU A 30 -0.70 1.02 7.73
N ALA A 31 -0.05 0.51 6.68
CA ALA A 31 0.66 -0.77 6.75
C ALA A 31 1.86 -0.73 7.72
N ILE A 32 2.65 0.35 7.72
CA ILE A 32 3.74 0.56 8.67
C ILE A 32 3.21 0.62 10.11
N TYR A 33 2.13 1.37 10.34
CA TYR A 33 1.51 1.45 11.66
C TYR A 33 1.09 0.08 12.18
N LEU A 34 0.42 -0.74 11.35
CA LEU A 34 0.08 -2.12 11.71
C LEU A 34 1.33 -2.95 11.97
N GLY A 35 2.37 -2.76 11.16
CA GLY A 35 3.69 -3.36 11.37
C GLY A 35 4.26 -3.12 12.76
N THR A 36 4.17 -1.90 13.28
CA THR A 36 4.65 -1.58 14.66
C THR A 36 3.91 -2.34 15.77
N LYS A 37 2.76 -2.93 15.47
CA LYS A 37 1.96 -3.73 16.42
C LYS A 37 2.19 -5.24 16.26
N ILE A 38 2.63 -5.68 15.08
CA ILE A 38 2.81 -7.09 14.74
C ILE A 38 4.27 -7.51 14.96
N PHE A 39 5.22 -6.69 14.53
CA PHE A 39 6.65 -6.98 14.66
C PHE A 39 7.18 -6.51 16.02
N LYS A 40 8.14 -7.25 16.56
CA LYS A 40 8.84 -6.85 17.78
C LYS A 40 9.87 -5.77 17.45
N ALA A 41 9.91 -4.74 18.27
CA ALA A 41 10.87 -3.65 18.11
C ALA A 41 12.30 -4.16 18.34
N GLY A 42 13.24 -3.74 17.48
CA GLY A 42 14.65 -4.13 17.59
C GLY A 42 14.99 -5.52 17.04
N GLU A 43 14.04 -6.27 16.46
CA GLU A 43 14.34 -7.48 15.70
C GLU A 43 14.83 -7.15 14.28
N GLY A 44 15.82 -7.90 13.79
CA GLY A 44 16.41 -7.72 12.46
C GLY A 44 17.49 -6.66 12.38
N THR A 45 17.90 -6.35 11.15
CA THR A 45 18.93 -5.34 10.86
C THR A 45 18.43 -3.97 11.26
N GLN A 46 19.17 -3.32 12.17
CA GLN A 46 18.74 -2.02 12.69
C GLN A 46 18.86 -0.93 11.63
N LEU A 47 17.81 -0.11 11.52
CA LEU A 47 17.81 1.08 10.68
C LEU A 47 18.58 2.21 11.37
N PRO A 48 19.25 3.10 10.61
CA PRO A 48 19.68 4.37 11.15
C PRO A 48 18.48 5.13 11.70
N ASN A 49 18.56 5.56 12.96
CA ASN A 49 17.54 6.37 13.60
C ASN A 49 16.14 5.67 13.69
N PRO A 50 16.06 4.48 14.32
CA PRO A 50 14.87 3.61 14.27
C PRO A 50 13.62 4.22 14.93
N LYS A 51 13.79 5.29 15.73
CA LYS A 51 12.71 6.07 16.34
C LYS A 51 11.72 6.61 15.30
N TYR A 52 12.18 6.97 14.10
CA TYR A 52 11.31 7.50 13.05
C TYR A 52 10.49 6.42 12.32
N PHE A 53 10.84 5.15 12.51
CA PHE A 53 10.18 4.00 11.87
C PHE A 53 9.41 3.13 12.88
N GLY A 54 9.06 3.69 14.04
CA GLY A 54 8.31 2.97 15.08
C GLY A 54 9.09 1.81 15.71
N GLY A 55 10.43 1.84 15.64
CA GLY A 55 11.29 0.78 16.18
C GLY A 55 11.37 -0.47 15.29
N LEU A 56 10.86 -0.43 14.06
CA LEU A 56 10.97 -1.51 13.09
C LEU A 56 12.42 -1.67 12.61
N GLY A 57 12.84 -2.92 12.40
CA GLY A 57 14.05 -3.26 11.64
C GLY A 57 13.87 -3.07 10.14
N LEU A 58 14.96 -3.18 9.38
CA LEU A 58 14.99 -3.00 7.92
C LEU A 58 14.04 -3.97 7.21
N GLU A 59 14.05 -5.23 7.61
CA GLU A 59 13.26 -6.31 7.02
C GLU A 59 11.77 -6.09 7.28
N ALA A 60 11.42 -5.67 8.49
CA ALA A 60 10.04 -5.34 8.86
C ALA A 60 9.53 -4.09 8.15
N LEU A 61 10.37 -3.07 7.97
CA LEU A 61 10.03 -1.89 7.17
C LEU A 61 9.81 -2.26 5.69
N LEU A 62 10.67 -3.12 5.14
CA LEU A 62 10.53 -3.58 3.75
C LEU A 62 9.26 -4.42 3.56
N ALA A 63 8.95 -5.31 4.52
CA ALA A 63 7.73 -6.12 4.50
C ALA A 63 6.47 -5.24 4.58
N THR A 64 6.44 -4.27 5.50
CA THR A 64 5.27 -3.40 5.71
C THR A 64 5.05 -2.43 4.55
N THR A 65 6.11 -1.87 3.96
CA THR A 65 6.00 -1.04 2.75
C THR A 65 5.59 -1.87 1.53
N SER A 66 6.09 -3.10 1.38
CA SER A 66 5.65 -4.02 0.32
C SER A 66 4.15 -4.34 0.44
N LEU A 67 3.68 -4.66 1.65
CA LEU A 67 2.25 -4.84 1.92
C LEU A 67 1.45 -3.56 1.63
N GLY A 68 1.98 -2.40 2.03
CA GLY A 68 1.41 -1.10 1.73
C GLY A 68 1.22 -0.86 0.23
N HIS A 69 2.17 -1.31 -0.60
CA HIS A 69 2.05 -1.24 -2.06
C HIS A 69 0.98 -2.18 -2.61
N VAL A 70 0.87 -3.41 -2.10
CA VAL A 70 -0.19 -4.35 -2.51
C VAL A 70 -1.57 -3.76 -2.19
N ILE A 71 -1.76 -3.24 -0.98
CA ILE A 71 -3.00 -2.56 -0.58
C ILE A 71 -3.22 -1.32 -1.48
N GLY A 72 -2.17 -0.52 -1.67
CA GLY A 72 -2.22 0.69 -2.49
C GLY A 72 -2.68 0.42 -3.93
N PHE A 73 -2.17 -0.64 -4.57
CA PHE A 73 -2.64 -1.05 -5.90
C PHE A 73 -4.14 -1.34 -5.90
N GLY A 74 -4.62 -2.13 -4.93
CA GLY A 74 -6.04 -2.44 -4.81
C GLY A 74 -6.91 -1.19 -4.61
N VAL A 75 -6.50 -0.29 -3.73
CA VAL A 75 -7.24 0.95 -3.44
C VAL A 75 -7.23 1.90 -4.65
N ILE A 76 -6.09 2.09 -5.31
CA ILE A 76 -5.98 2.97 -6.49
C ILE A 76 -6.81 2.41 -7.65
N LEU A 77 -6.72 1.12 -7.94
CA LEU A 77 -7.54 0.49 -8.99
C LEU A 77 -9.03 0.61 -8.67
N GLY A 78 -9.42 0.39 -7.40
CA GLY A 78 -10.81 0.53 -6.95
C GLY A 78 -11.33 1.97 -7.05
N PHE A 79 -10.56 2.95 -6.58
CA PHE A 79 -10.93 4.37 -6.69
C PHE A 79 -10.98 4.85 -8.14
N GLY A 80 -10.07 4.37 -8.99
CA GLY A 80 -10.09 4.65 -10.42
C GLY A 80 -11.33 4.09 -11.10
N ALA A 81 -11.70 2.83 -10.79
CA ALA A 81 -12.93 2.22 -11.29
C ALA A 81 -14.20 2.94 -10.80
N ALA A 82 -14.16 3.54 -9.61
CA ALA A 82 -15.25 4.33 -9.06
C ALA A 82 -15.29 5.80 -9.57
N GLY A 83 -14.33 6.24 -10.39
CA GLY A 83 -14.25 7.61 -10.89
C GLY A 83 -13.81 8.65 -9.86
N LEU A 84 -13.08 8.24 -8.81
CA LEU A 84 -12.65 9.09 -7.70
C LEU A 84 -11.19 9.57 -7.83
N LEU A 85 -10.45 9.17 -8.88
CA LEU A 85 -9.07 9.57 -9.16
C LEU A 85 -8.99 10.68 -10.22
#